data_AF-W2N8T1-F1
#
_entry.id   AF-W2N8T1-F1
#
_cell.length_a   1.000
_cell.length_b   1.000
_cell.length_c   1.000
_cell.angle_alpha   90.00
_cell.angle_beta   90.00
_cell.angle_gamma   90.00
#
_symmetry.space_group_name_H-M   'P 1'
#
loop_
_entity.id
_entity.type
_entity.pdbx_description
1 polymer ?
#
loop_
_entity_poly.entity_id
_entity_poly.type
_entity_poly.pdbx_seq_one_letter_code
_entity_poly.pdbx_strand_id
1 'polypeptide(L)'
;MRNAVPPTFSSKKESHLAPMASSNSSSLGAEMTAPDNVTTSGDSCTWYAGESCEKSRTCYDCLNVGIVGDSCAVGVFGQCLSISEQITGETYYLASSTTYCKPSDEICTTCRSQWLEDYAASRAVTSSLCFGENGCICLAVCEREMRNSLVIHNQCPSFERAKVGSIMLIIGMGVASIIVFSMFTYCIKKLLKRALPCA
;
A
#
# COMPACT_ATOMS: atom_id res chain seq x y z
N MET A 1 30.93 -19.07 44.19
CA MET A 1 31.63 -17.81 43.86
C MET A 1 31.02 -17.25 42.59
N ARG A 2 30.58 -15.98 42.66
CA ARG A 2 30.23 -15.02 41.58
C ARG A 2 28.98 -15.28 40.73
N ASN A 3 27.90 -14.63 41.20
CA ASN A 3 26.73 -14.20 40.43
C ASN A 3 27.16 -13.26 39.29
N ALA A 4 26.52 -13.36 38.12
CA ALA A 4 26.66 -12.41 37.03
C ALA A 4 25.34 -11.63 36.85
N VAL A 5 25.49 -10.32 36.93
CA VAL A 5 24.47 -9.25 36.84
C VAL A 5 24.27 -8.85 35.37
N PRO A 6 23.04 -8.51 34.92
CA PRO A 6 22.79 -7.99 33.57
C PRO A 6 23.20 -6.51 33.44
N PRO A 7 23.65 -6.05 32.25
CA PRO A 7 23.97 -4.65 32.03
C PRO A 7 22.70 -3.80 31.87
N THR A 8 22.63 -2.75 32.69
CA THR A 8 21.74 -1.59 32.54
C THR A 8 22.42 -0.56 31.62
N PHE A 9 21.69 0.04 30.67
CA PHE A 9 22.09 1.35 30.13
C PHE A 9 20.91 2.22 29.67
N SER A 10 20.62 3.18 30.55
CA SER A 10 20.34 4.61 30.34
C SER A 10 19.31 5.09 29.32
N SER A 11 18.27 5.69 29.89
CA SER A 11 17.26 6.58 29.33
C SER A 11 17.88 7.88 28.79
N LYS A 12 17.50 8.29 27.57
CA LYS A 12 17.60 9.70 27.12
C LYS A 12 16.25 10.14 26.55
N LYS A 13 15.61 11.01 27.32
CA LYS A 13 14.40 11.78 27.01
C LYS A 13 14.83 13.01 26.21
N GLU A 14 14.31 13.21 25.01
CA GLU A 14 14.29 14.55 24.42
C GLU A 14 13.03 14.77 23.60
N SER A 15 12.35 15.84 23.98
CA SER A 15 11.04 16.31 23.56
C SER A 15 11.18 17.30 22.43
N HIS A 16 10.50 17.07 21.29
CA HIS A 16 10.18 18.15 20.36
C HIS A 16 8.77 17.94 19.79
N LEU A 17 7.83 18.76 20.29
CA LEU A 17 6.53 18.97 19.67
C LEU A 17 6.72 19.81 18.39
N ALA A 18 6.06 19.38 17.31
CA ALA A 18 5.67 20.26 16.21
C ALA A 18 4.15 20.11 16.02
N PRO A 19 3.40 21.22 15.82
CA PRO A 19 1.94 21.19 15.78
C PRO A 19 1.44 20.63 14.45
N MET A 20 0.49 19.68 14.50
CA MET A 20 -0.26 19.23 13.33
C MET A 20 -1.34 20.26 13.01
N ALA A 21 -1.24 20.88 11.83
CA ALA A 21 -2.25 21.78 11.30
C ALA A 21 -3.53 20.97 10.97
N SER A 22 -4.63 21.30 11.63
CA SER A 22 -5.96 20.81 11.28
C SER A 22 -6.43 21.50 10.01
N SER A 23 -6.65 20.74 8.94
CA SER A 23 -7.30 21.22 7.73
C SER A 23 -8.66 20.55 7.61
N ASN A 24 -9.71 21.28 8.00
CA ASN A 24 -11.09 20.93 7.64
C ASN A 24 -11.20 20.99 6.11
N SER A 25 -11.54 19.87 5.48
CA SER A 25 -11.96 19.84 4.08
C SER A 25 -13.44 19.46 4.01
N SER A 26 -14.26 20.49 3.77
CA SER A 26 -15.67 20.35 3.42
C SER A 26 -15.74 19.70 2.04
N SER A 27 -16.44 18.56 1.97
CA SER A 27 -16.71 17.84 0.74
C SER A 27 -17.69 18.62 -0.16
N LEU A 28 -17.27 18.87 -1.39
CA LEU A 28 -18.17 19.10 -2.52
C LEU A 28 -17.77 18.09 -3.58
N GLY A 29 -18.65 17.10 -3.76
CA GLY A 29 -18.47 16.00 -4.67
C GLY A 29 -18.38 16.48 -6.11
N ALA A 30 -17.27 16.15 -6.76
CA ALA A 30 -17.25 15.87 -8.18
C ALA A 30 -17.07 14.35 -8.29
N GLU A 31 -18.17 13.66 -8.57
CA GLU A 31 -18.16 12.27 -8.98
C GLU A 31 -17.44 12.21 -10.34
N MET A 32 -16.13 11.97 -10.29
CA MET A 32 -15.32 11.62 -11.44
C MET A 32 -15.46 10.10 -11.60
N THR A 33 -16.17 9.67 -12.63
CA THR A 33 -16.31 8.26 -12.99
C THR A 33 -14.92 7.63 -13.09
N ALA A 34 -14.63 6.68 -12.19
CA ALA A 34 -13.39 5.92 -12.22
C ALA A 34 -13.33 5.13 -13.53
N PRO A 35 -12.14 4.96 -14.15
CA PRO A 35 -11.98 3.95 -15.18
C PRO A 35 -11.96 2.60 -14.46
N ASP A 36 -13.16 2.11 -14.15
CA ASP A 36 -13.34 0.81 -13.54
C ASP A 36 -12.98 -0.23 -14.59
N ASN A 37 -12.16 -1.18 -14.17
CA ASN A 37 -11.72 -2.34 -14.94
C ASN A 37 -10.48 -2.15 -15.83
N VAL A 38 -9.34 -1.82 -15.20
CA VAL A 38 -8.04 -2.23 -15.77
C VAL A 38 -7.97 -3.76 -15.71
N THR A 39 -8.34 -4.38 -16.82
CA THR A 39 -8.21 -5.82 -17.05
C THR A 39 -6.75 -6.16 -17.34
N THR A 40 -6.30 -7.28 -16.79
CA THR A 40 -4.93 -7.77 -16.99
C THR A 40 -4.78 -8.39 -18.37
N SER A 41 -3.70 -8.04 -19.09
CA SER A 41 -3.48 -8.46 -20.48
C SER A 41 -3.06 -9.94 -20.63
N GLY A 42 -2.72 -10.61 -19.53
CA GLY A 42 -2.30 -12.02 -19.50
C GLY A 42 -2.15 -12.54 -18.08
N ASP A 43 -1.86 -13.84 -17.95
CA ASP A 43 -1.61 -14.45 -16.64
C ASP A 43 -0.23 -14.02 -16.14
N SER A 44 -0.17 -13.67 -14.85
CA SER A 44 1.06 -13.18 -14.21
C SER A 44 1.08 -13.58 -12.75
N CYS A 45 2.25 -13.55 -12.10
CA CYS A 45 2.34 -13.91 -10.69
C CYS A 45 1.33 -13.10 -9.86
N THR A 46 1.18 -11.79 -10.14
CA THR A 46 0.29 -10.92 -9.37
C THR A 46 -1.19 -11.06 -9.73
N TRP A 47 -1.53 -11.32 -10.99
CA TRP A 47 -2.91 -11.25 -11.47
C TRP A 47 -3.31 -12.44 -12.35
N TYR A 48 -4.56 -12.87 -12.21
CA TYR A 48 -5.17 -13.84 -13.13
C TYR A 48 -5.45 -13.20 -14.49
N ALA A 49 -5.29 -13.97 -15.57
CA ALA A 49 -5.59 -13.51 -16.93
C ALA A 49 -7.06 -13.07 -17.08
N GLY A 50 -7.28 -11.87 -17.63
CA GLY A 50 -8.62 -11.36 -17.96
C GLY A 50 -9.44 -10.88 -16.76
N GLU A 51 -8.90 -10.98 -15.54
CA GLU A 51 -9.52 -10.44 -14.34
C GLU A 51 -9.15 -8.96 -14.13
N SER A 52 -9.88 -8.29 -13.26
CA SER A 52 -9.55 -6.93 -12.84
C SER A 52 -8.30 -6.93 -11.95
N CYS A 53 -7.53 -5.84 -11.99
CA CYS A 53 -6.43 -5.61 -11.04
C CYS A 53 -6.90 -5.50 -9.56
N GLU A 54 -8.19 -5.62 -9.26
CA GLU A 54 -8.69 -5.65 -7.89
C GLU A 54 -8.72 -7.08 -7.35
N LYS A 55 -8.63 -8.08 -8.23
CA LYS A 55 -8.61 -9.50 -7.90
C LYS A 55 -7.20 -10.06 -7.99
N SER A 56 -6.42 -9.79 -6.95
CA SER A 56 -5.03 -10.27 -6.87
C SER A 56 -4.95 -11.76 -6.68
N ARG A 57 -3.91 -12.38 -7.22
CA ARG A 57 -3.62 -13.80 -7.00
C ARG A 57 -3.42 -14.06 -5.51
N THR A 58 -4.11 -15.07 -5.00
CA THR A 58 -4.04 -15.43 -3.58
C THR A 58 -2.66 -16.00 -3.24
N CYS A 59 -2.25 -15.94 -1.96
CA CYS A 59 -1.01 -16.60 -1.53
C CYS A 59 -1.06 -18.11 -1.76
N TYR A 60 -2.25 -18.71 -1.63
CA TYR A 60 -2.48 -20.12 -1.90
C TYR A 60 -2.12 -20.45 -3.35
N ASP A 61 -2.72 -19.74 -4.31
CA ASP A 61 -2.48 -20.00 -5.73
C ASP A 61 -1.07 -19.60 -6.15
N CYS A 62 -0.50 -18.56 -5.53
CA CYS A 62 0.87 -18.12 -5.79
C CYS A 62 1.88 -19.24 -5.56
N LEU A 63 1.77 -19.96 -4.43
CA LEU A 63 2.73 -21.01 -4.08
C LEU A 63 2.34 -22.38 -4.65
N ASN A 64 1.05 -22.67 -4.82
CA ASN A 64 0.60 -24.03 -5.15
C ASN A 64 0.34 -24.27 -6.63
N VAL A 65 -0.10 -23.25 -7.37
CA VAL A 65 -0.44 -23.41 -8.80
C VAL A 65 0.79 -23.14 -9.67
N GLY A 66 1.59 -22.13 -9.29
CA GLY A 66 2.68 -21.64 -10.13
C GLY A 66 2.19 -21.09 -11.47
N ILE A 67 3.09 -20.49 -12.25
CA ILE A 67 2.79 -20.04 -13.61
C ILE A 67 3.85 -20.61 -14.53
N VAL A 68 3.43 -21.20 -15.65
CA VAL A 68 4.35 -21.83 -16.60
C VAL A 68 5.26 -20.76 -17.21
N GLY A 69 6.57 -20.88 -16.98
CA GLY A 69 7.57 -19.95 -17.51
C GLY A 69 7.95 -18.81 -16.57
N ASP A 70 7.30 -18.69 -15.41
CA ASP A 70 7.61 -17.69 -14.39
C ASP A 70 7.88 -18.36 -13.02
N SER A 71 8.82 -17.78 -12.28
CA SER A 71 9.03 -18.15 -10.89
C SER A 71 8.35 -17.10 -10.01
N CYS A 72 7.31 -17.50 -9.30
CA CYS A 72 6.54 -16.62 -8.42
C CYS A 72 6.98 -16.76 -6.96
N ALA A 73 6.86 -15.67 -6.22
CA ALA A 73 7.08 -15.64 -4.78
C ALA A 73 6.06 -14.74 -4.07
N VAL A 74 5.73 -15.09 -2.83
CA VAL A 74 4.92 -14.24 -1.94
C VAL A 74 5.84 -13.25 -1.24
N GLY A 75 5.49 -11.96 -1.36
CA GLY A 75 6.21 -10.84 -0.74
C GLY A 75 5.61 -10.36 0.58
N VAL A 76 6.16 -9.25 1.09
CA VAL A 76 5.92 -8.73 2.45
C VAL A 76 4.49 -8.22 2.72
N PHE A 77 3.71 -7.93 1.70
CA PHE A 77 2.31 -7.54 1.83
C PHE A 77 1.32 -8.68 1.54
N GLY A 78 1.82 -9.89 1.28
CA GLY A 78 1.02 -11.01 0.77
C GLY A 78 0.75 -10.92 -0.73
N GLN A 79 1.41 -10.02 -1.45
CA GLN A 79 1.38 -9.96 -2.91
C GLN A 79 2.15 -11.13 -3.52
N CYS A 80 1.70 -11.61 -4.68
CA CYS A 80 2.45 -12.57 -5.47
C CYS A 80 3.21 -11.80 -6.56
N LEU A 81 4.53 -11.98 -6.64
CA LEU A 81 5.41 -11.26 -7.59
C LEU A 81 6.33 -12.23 -8.30
N SER A 82 6.87 -11.79 -9.44
CA SER A 82 7.95 -12.53 -10.06
C SER A 82 9.23 -12.40 -9.23
N ILE A 83 10.07 -13.44 -9.21
CA ILE A 83 11.36 -13.41 -8.52
C ILE A 83 12.24 -12.23 -8.99
N SER A 84 12.08 -11.77 -10.24
CA SER A 84 12.80 -10.58 -10.75
C SER A 84 12.45 -9.28 -10.04
N GLU A 85 11.32 -9.22 -9.33
CA GLU A 85 10.83 -8.04 -8.62
C GLU A 85 11.16 -8.07 -7.12
N GLN A 86 11.98 -9.03 -6.67
CA GLN A 86 12.39 -9.14 -5.27
C GLN A 86 13.26 -7.98 -4.84
N ILE A 87 12.93 -7.41 -3.68
CA ILE A 87 13.73 -6.38 -3.03
C ILE A 87 14.75 -7.04 -2.09
N THR A 88 16.03 -6.72 -2.25
CA THR A 88 17.10 -7.23 -1.39
C THR A 88 16.86 -6.89 0.08
N GLY A 89 16.91 -7.90 0.96
CA GLY A 89 16.77 -7.72 2.41
C GLY A 89 15.36 -8.00 2.96
N GLU A 90 14.38 -8.25 2.09
CA GLU A 90 13.06 -8.73 2.49
C GLU A 90 12.93 -10.25 2.40
N THR A 91 11.99 -10.83 3.16
CA THR A 91 11.72 -12.27 3.12
C THR A 91 10.64 -12.57 2.08
N TYR A 92 11.00 -13.42 1.12
CA TYR A 92 10.10 -13.93 0.08
C TYR A 92 9.97 -15.44 0.17
N TYR A 93 8.77 -15.95 -0.12
CA TYR A 93 8.49 -17.39 -0.15
C TYR A 93 8.27 -17.83 -1.59
N LEU A 94 9.17 -18.67 -2.11
CA LEU A 94 9.14 -19.10 -3.50
C LEU A 94 8.18 -20.26 -3.71
N ALA A 95 7.40 -20.22 -4.80
CA ALA A 95 6.52 -21.31 -5.20
C ALA A 95 7.28 -22.62 -5.50
N SER A 96 8.55 -22.52 -5.94
CA SER A 96 9.37 -23.69 -6.31
C SER A 96 9.84 -24.54 -5.12
N SER A 97 9.81 -24.00 -3.91
CA SER A 97 10.35 -24.66 -2.70
C SER A 97 9.34 -24.79 -1.57
N THR A 98 8.18 -24.16 -1.71
CA THR A 98 7.28 -23.91 -0.59
C THR A 98 5.84 -24.09 -1.04
N THR A 99 5.04 -24.80 -0.23
CA THR A 99 3.62 -25.05 -0.49
C THR A 99 2.79 -24.31 0.55
N TYR A 100 1.71 -23.66 0.13
CA TYR A 100 0.78 -22.99 1.05
C TYR A 100 -0.25 -23.99 1.58
N CYS A 101 -0.54 -23.94 2.88
CA CYS A 101 -1.52 -24.83 3.51
C CYS A 101 -2.94 -24.56 3.01
N LYS A 102 -3.79 -25.60 3.05
CA LYS A 102 -5.22 -25.43 2.79
C LYS A 102 -5.86 -24.56 3.89
N PRO A 103 -6.92 -23.81 3.59
CA PRO A 103 -7.61 -22.98 4.58
C PRO A 103 -8.17 -23.76 5.79
N SER A 104 -8.31 -25.09 5.66
CA SER A 104 -8.81 -26.01 6.68
C SER A 104 -7.72 -26.69 7.51
N ASP A 105 -6.43 -26.36 7.32
CA ASP A 105 -5.36 -26.89 8.16
C ASP A 105 -5.52 -26.36 9.60
N GLU A 106 -5.52 -27.26 10.59
CA GLU A 106 -5.86 -26.93 11.97
C GLU A 106 -4.79 -26.04 12.63
N ILE A 107 -3.51 -26.31 12.34
CA ILE A 107 -2.38 -25.53 12.88
C ILE A 107 -2.43 -24.11 12.30
N CYS A 108 -2.59 -24.00 10.98
CA CYS A 108 -2.70 -22.70 10.32
C CYS A 108 -3.94 -21.91 10.74
N THR A 109 -5.05 -22.60 11.05
CA THR A 109 -6.26 -21.94 11.60
C THR A 109 -6.00 -21.35 12.98
N THR A 110 -5.23 -22.05 13.82
CA THR A 110 -4.82 -21.56 15.14
C THR A 110 -3.91 -20.33 15.01
N CYS A 111 -2.86 -20.44 14.18
CA CYS A 111 -1.94 -19.34 13.91
C CYS A 111 -2.66 -18.09 13.36
N ARG A 112 -3.58 -18.29 12.40
CA ARG A 112 -4.40 -17.21 11.84
C ARG A 112 -5.21 -16.48 12.90
N SER A 113 -5.88 -17.22 13.80
CA SER A 113 -6.70 -16.60 14.84
C SER A 113 -5.85 -15.71 15.75
N GLN A 114 -4.67 -16.19 16.14
CA GLN A 114 -3.72 -15.41 16.95
C GLN A 114 -3.20 -14.17 16.20
N TRP A 115 -2.87 -14.28 14.92
CA TRP A 115 -2.43 -13.14 14.12
C TRP A 115 -3.51 -12.07 13.99
N LEU A 116 -4.77 -12.46 13.82
CA LEU A 116 -5.88 -11.50 13.75
C LEU A 116 -6.04 -10.73 15.07
N GLU A 117 -5.88 -11.40 16.22
CA GLU A 117 -5.87 -10.75 17.53
C GLU A 117 -4.67 -9.79 17.69
N ASP A 118 -3.47 -10.24 17.31
CA ASP A 118 -2.25 -9.43 17.35
C ASP A 118 -2.36 -8.18 16.46
N TYR A 119 -2.91 -8.34 15.25
CA TYR A 119 -3.17 -7.23 14.33
C TYR A 119 -4.20 -6.24 14.89
N ALA A 120 -5.25 -6.75 15.56
CA ALA A 120 -6.25 -5.90 16.22
C ALA A 120 -5.65 -5.12 17.40
N ALA A 121 -4.73 -5.74 18.15
CA ALA A 121 -4.12 -5.13 19.33
C ALA A 121 -2.98 -4.14 19.01
N SER A 122 -2.09 -4.49 18.08
CA SER A 122 -0.82 -3.77 17.88
C SER A 122 -0.51 -3.39 16.43
N ARG A 123 -1.34 -3.84 15.48
CA ARG A 123 -1.10 -3.75 14.02
C ARG A 123 0.19 -4.41 13.54
N ALA A 124 0.79 -5.26 14.37
CA ALA A 124 1.96 -6.07 14.05
C ALA A 124 1.76 -7.48 14.61
N VAL A 125 2.54 -8.43 14.12
CA VAL A 125 2.56 -9.82 14.61
C VAL A 125 3.96 -10.17 15.08
N THR A 126 4.05 -10.98 16.13
CA THR A 126 5.33 -11.42 16.71
C THR A 126 5.99 -12.54 15.90
N SER A 127 5.18 -13.44 15.35
CA SER A 127 5.58 -14.44 14.37
C SER A 127 4.79 -14.23 13.08
N SER A 128 5.43 -14.20 11.92
CA SER A 128 4.77 -14.00 10.62
C SER A 128 4.61 -15.28 9.80
N LEU A 129 5.17 -16.40 10.28
CA LEU A 129 5.22 -17.70 9.60
C LEU A 129 4.75 -18.80 10.55
N CYS A 130 3.96 -19.74 10.02
CA CYS A 130 3.51 -20.93 10.74
C CYS A 130 3.56 -22.15 9.80
N PHE A 131 3.90 -23.31 10.36
CA PHE A 131 4.04 -24.58 9.64
C PHE A 131 2.84 -25.48 9.94
N GLY A 132 2.13 -25.93 8.91
CA GLY A 132 1.00 -26.85 9.00
C GLY A 132 1.42 -28.31 9.11
N GLU A 133 0.43 -29.21 9.13
CA GLU A 133 0.64 -30.64 9.47
C GLU A 133 1.58 -31.38 8.50
N ASN A 134 1.62 -30.97 7.24
CA ASN A 134 2.39 -31.63 6.18
C ASN A 134 3.62 -30.83 5.74
N GLY A 135 4.10 -29.88 6.56
CA GLY A 135 5.21 -29.00 6.21
C GLY A 135 4.87 -27.92 5.17
N CYS A 136 3.59 -27.77 4.84
CA CYS A 136 3.09 -26.57 4.18
C CYS A 136 3.20 -25.36 5.13
N ILE A 137 3.11 -24.15 4.58
CA ILE A 137 3.18 -22.92 5.39
C ILE A 137 1.90 -22.09 5.27
N CYS A 138 1.69 -21.24 6.27
CA CYS A 138 0.79 -20.10 6.23
C CYS A 138 1.51 -18.86 6.73
N LEU A 139 1.04 -17.69 6.28
CA LEU A 139 1.73 -16.42 6.47
C LEU A 139 0.76 -15.38 7.01
N ALA A 140 1.15 -14.67 8.06
CA ALA A 140 0.32 -13.63 8.68
C ALA A 140 -0.08 -12.53 7.68
N VAL A 141 0.83 -12.16 6.79
CA VAL A 141 0.61 -11.13 5.76
C VAL A 141 -0.44 -11.53 4.72
N CYS A 142 -0.67 -12.83 4.55
CA CYS A 142 -1.67 -13.39 3.65
C CYS A 142 -3.05 -13.52 4.30
N GLU A 143 -3.09 -13.75 5.60
CA GLU A 143 -4.32 -14.01 6.37
C GLU A 143 -4.93 -12.73 6.99
N ARG A 144 -4.25 -11.59 6.88
CA ARG A 144 -4.77 -10.31 7.39
C ARG A 144 -5.89 -9.74 6.52
N GLU A 145 -6.87 -9.11 7.16
CA GLU A 145 -8.03 -8.48 6.49
C GLU A 145 -7.63 -7.45 5.42
N MET A 146 -6.63 -6.61 5.72
CA MET A 146 -6.19 -5.56 4.80
C MET A 146 -5.27 -6.04 3.67
N ARG A 147 -5.04 -7.37 3.54
CA ARG A 147 -4.15 -7.92 2.51
C ARG A 147 -4.54 -7.41 1.13
N ASN A 148 -5.79 -7.63 0.72
CA ASN A 148 -6.25 -7.26 -0.62
C ASN A 148 -6.11 -5.76 -0.87
N SER A 149 -6.58 -4.92 0.07
CA SER A 149 -6.44 -3.46 -0.05
C SER A 149 -4.99 -3.01 -0.19
N LEU A 150 -4.06 -3.64 0.53
CA LEU A 150 -2.64 -3.32 0.45
C LEU A 150 -2.01 -3.79 -0.87
N VAL A 151 -2.38 -4.97 -1.38
CA VAL A 151 -1.90 -5.43 -2.68
C VAL A 151 -2.44 -4.53 -3.80
N ILE A 152 -3.73 -4.21 -3.79
CA ILE A 152 -4.36 -3.34 -4.80
C ILE A 152 -3.73 -1.95 -4.78
N HIS A 153 -3.58 -1.36 -3.59
CA HIS A 153 -3.02 -0.01 -3.44
C HIS A 153 -1.60 0.11 -3.99
N ASN A 154 -0.76 -0.92 -3.79
CA ASN A 154 0.65 -0.86 -4.19
C ASN A 154 0.88 -1.40 -5.61
N GLN A 155 0.07 -2.36 -6.07
CA GLN A 155 0.34 -3.09 -7.32
C GLN A 155 -0.68 -2.81 -8.44
N CYS A 156 -1.91 -2.35 -8.15
CA CYS A 156 -2.87 -2.08 -9.22
C CYS A 156 -2.56 -0.72 -9.91
N PRO A 157 -2.40 -0.70 -11.25
CA PRO A 157 -2.16 0.54 -12.01
C PRO A 157 -3.28 1.59 -11.92
N SER A 158 -4.54 1.18 -11.71
CA SER A 158 -5.69 2.09 -11.57
C SER A 158 -5.50 3.04 -10.39
N PHE A 159 -4.90 2.56 -9.30
CA PHE A 159 -4.67 3.36 -8.10
C PHE A 159 -3.63 4.46 -8.35
N GLU A 160 -2.55 4.14 -9.06
CA GLU A 160 -1.55 5.13 -9.48
C GLU A 160 -2.13 6.16 -10.46
N ARG A 161 -3.03 5.76 -11.37
CA ARG A 161 -3.70 6.71 -12.28
C ARG A 161 -4.60 7.69 -11.52
N ALA A 162 -5.33 7.24 -10.50
CA ALA A 162 -6.15 8.12 -9.65
C ALA A 162 -5.29 9.13 -8.86
N LYS A 163 -4.12 8.69 -8.37
CA LYS A 163 -3.14 9.53 -7.69
C LYS A 163 -2.56 10.60 -8.63
N VAL A 164 -2.17 10.24 -9.85
CA VAL A 164 -1.68 11.20 -10.86
C VAL A 164 -2.78 12.18 -11.27
N GLY A 165 -4.02 11.72 -11.46
CA GLY A 165 -5.16 12.61 -11.75
C GLY A 165 -5.38 13.64 -10.65
N SER A 166 -5.33 13.21 -9.39
CA SER A 166 -5.45 14.12 -8.24
C SER A 166 -4.32 15.17 -8.20
N ILE A 167 -3.08 14.76 -8.48
CA ILE A 167 -1.93 15.68 -8.53
C ILE A 167 -2.10 16.70 -9.68
N MET A 168 -2.54 16.25 -10.84
CA MET A 168 -2.75 17.13 -12.00
C MET A 168 -3.84 18.18 -11.75
N LEU A 169 -4.91 17.84 -11.03
CA LEU A 169 -5.95 18.79 -10.65
C LEU A 169 -5.43 19.88 -9.70
N ILE A 170 -4.62 19.51 -8.70
CA ILE A 170 -4.03 20.46 -7.74
C ILE A 170 -3.12 21.45 -8.47
N ILE A 171 -2.26 20.97 -9.38
CA ILE A 171 -1.37 21.82 -10.17
C ILE A 171 -2.19 22.74 -11.09
N GLY A 172 -3.23 22.22 -11.74
CA GLY A 172 -4.11 22.99 -12.62
C GLY A 172 -4.82 24.15 -11.88
N MET A 173 -5.36 23.89 -10.69
CA MET A 173 -6.01 24.93 -9.87
C MET A 173 -5.02 25.99 -9.37
N GLY A 174 -3.80 25.59 -9.00
CA GLY A 174 -2.75 26.52 -8.58
C GLY A 174 -2.35 27.49 -9.69
N VAL A 175 -2.08 26.98 -10.89
CA VAL A 175 -1.69 27.81 -12.04
C VAL A 175 -2.82 28.74 -12.48
N ALA A 176 -4.05 28.24 -12.57
CA ALA A 176 -5.20 29.05 -12.95
C ALA A 176 -5.42 30.23 -11.98
N SER A 177 -5.27 29.98 -10.67
CA SER A 177 -5.40 31.02 -9.65
C SER A 177 -4.36 32.13 -9.83
N ILE A 178 -3.09 31.79 -10.02
CA ILE A 178 -2.00 32.76 -10.22
C ILE A 178 -2.25 33.64 -11.45
N ILE A 179 -2.74 33.06 -12.54
CA ILE A 179 -3.06 33.80 -13.78
C ILE A 179 -4.19 34.79 -13.54
N VAL A 180 -5.27 34.38 -12.88
CA VAL A 180 -6.42 35.24 -12.58
C VAL A 180 -6.03 36.40 -11.66
N PHE A 181 -5.28 36.14 -10.58
CA PHE A 181 -4.80 37.19 -9.68
C PHE A 181 -3.85 38.17 -10.39
N SER A 182 -2.98 37.68 -11.27
CA SER A 182 -2.08 38.52 -12.07
C SER A 182 -2.84 39.41 -13.05
N MET A 183 -3.89 38.88 -13.70
CA MET A 183 -4.75 39.66 -14.60
C MET A 183 -5.59 40.69 -13.84
N PHE A 184 -6.14 40.33 -12.69
CA PHE A 184 -6.94 41.23 -11.86
C PHE A 184 -6.10 42.40 -11.32
N THR A 185 -4.91 42.11 -10.81
CA THR A 185 -3.97 43.15 -10.34
C THR A 185 -3.52 44.06 -11.48
N TYR A 186 -3.29 43.51 -12.69
CA TYR A 186 -3.00 44.30 -13.88
C TYR A 186 -4.18 45.20 -14.28
N CYS A 187 -5.41 44.69 -14.25
CA CYS A 187 -6.61 45.46 -14.57
C CYS A 187 -6.84 46.60 -13.56
N ILE A 188 -6.69 46.35 -12.26
CA ILE A 188 -6.75 47.40 -11.24
C ILE A 188 -5.70 48.47 -11.49
N LYS A 189 -4.43 48.09 -11.72
CA LYS A 189 -3.36 49.04 -12.04
C LYS A 189 -3.68 49.88 -13.27
N LYS A 190 -4.27 49.28 -14.30
CA LYS A 190 -4.67 49.97 -15.54
C LYS A 190 -5.84 50.94 -15.32
N LEU A 191 -6.82 50.57 -14.49
CA LEU A 191 -7.95 51.43 -14.13
C LEU A 191 -7.50 52.61 -13.26
N LEU A 192 -6.65 52.38 -12.26
CA LEU A 192 -6.08 53.44 -11.42
C LEU A 192 -5.27 54.45 -12.25
N LYS A 193 -4.46 53.97 -13.21
CA LYS A 193 -3.72 54.85 -14.14
C LYS A 193 -4.61 55.67 -15.08
N ARG A 194 -5.82 55.19 -15.39
CA ARG A 194 -6.77 55.91 -16.26
C ARG A 194 -7.68 56.86 -15.47
N ALA A 195 -8.02 56.52 -14.22
CA ALA A 195 -8.86 57.33 -13.35
C ALA A 195 -8.11 58.48 -12.67
N LEU A 196 -6.78 58.39 -12.56
CA LEU A 196 -5.91 59.48 -12.13
C LEU A 196 -5.03 59.94 -13.31
N PRO A 197 -5.55 60.75 -14.24
CA PRO A 197 -4.67 61.57 -15.07
C PRO A 197 -3.95 62.52 -14.11
N CYS A 198 -2.62 62.40 -14.00
CA CYS A 198 -1.83 63.37 -13.26
C CYS A 198 -2.16 64.77 -13.78
N ALA A 199 -2.58 65.66 -12.87
CA ALA A 199 -2.39 67.09 -13.01
C ALA A 199 -0.90 67.42 -12.96
#